data_AF-A0AA39LG19-F1
#
_entry.id   AF-A0AA39LG19-F1
#
_cell.length_a   1.000
_cell.length_b   1.000
_cell.length_c   1.000
_cell.angle_alpha   90.00
_cell.angle_beta   90.00
_cell.angle_gamma   90.00
#
_symmetry.space_group_name_H-M   'P 1'
#
loop_
_entity.id
_entity.type
_entity.pdbx_description
1 polymer ?
#
loop_
_entity_poly.entity_id
_entity_poly.type
_entity_poly.pdbx_seq_one_letter_code
_entity_poly.pdbx_strand_id
1 'polypeptide(L)'
;MGSDSSKIKGSGSSDGTSYFKSSSVVVQKHMETAKKSRVLQLKSAGLKKVPQTVEEVADILRNLDLTHNKIREIPVFIGAFTMLKQLHLSENLIEELPDEIGCLKKLEVLNIGDLKASELILNQNRLRALNNGLASCRRLKILRLQENCLSKENFSDTVLRDSTISLITFEGNMFQEKEFQQLPGYESYQDRFTAIKKKGMAGLPNMPPEVQVKIFDNISASDLWNNVRPVNSYMNEFLQNDNYWTNRLQTIDGVHLSKLEKHHPSFDPIKKSLCVEKEYKRWFREGNLEVSNDDFIVLPCHDGTVDAIKLFSNFAGDKQFCITGARDHKIALWDLAKVQQSRVLGDGGDVNPVLTEKREAHEGWIWQFCVESTRGDIVNIFSCGWDKSVRNWRVTPTDITEIGVSVGEHAHLCMSADRNQLFCGTMKGGVRILDLRGGERPVRDVVLHRGAVLDIIAPPSSDYLYTASEDGTIAMHDRRTWKRVHSSRMPNGDGYFTSMSMRNNVLMAHSNKGWFTCMDRSNLRRIIMPFTPEIEADKSRQILLREGALFVKGEREVHVYTTGKQPSLIGKTGRFDSVMARMDYRNGVMALGSGSGEVLFYFADCHIPDHA
;
A
#
# COMPACT_ATOMS: atom_id res chain seq x y z
N MET A 1 37.98 1.22 58.71
CA MET A 1 36.55 1.44 59.03
C MET A 1 35.81 1.26 57.72
N GLY A 2 35.40 0.04 57.34
CA GLY A 2 34.19 -0.68 57.76
C GLY A 2 33.32 -0.79 56.48
N SER A 3 33.31 -1.91 55.73
CA SER A 3 32.56 -3.17 55.91
C SER A 3 31.03 -3.02 55.92
N ASP A 4 30.37 -3.60 54.91
CA ASP A 4 29.17 -4.47 55.04
C ASP A 4 28.82 -5.10 53.68
N SER A 5 28.96 -6.43 53.51
CA SER A 5 27.92 -7.49 53.64
C SER A 5 27.36 -7.87 52.24
N SER A 6 27.14 -9.13 51.81
CA SER A 6 26.68 -10.34 52.49
C SER A 6 26.90 -11.66 51.70
N LYS A 7 27.36 -12.71 52.41
CA LYS A 7 27.15 -14.20 52.37
C LYS A 7 26.50 -14.88 51.13
N ILE A 8 27.11 -15.88 50.46
CA ILE A 8 27.46 -17.31 50.78
C ILE A 8 26.29 -18.32 50.69
N LYS A 9 26.47 -19.36 49.84
CA LYS A 9 26.42 -20.84 50.09
C LYS A 9 26.52 -21.53 48.70
N GLY A 10 27.30 -22.56 48.38
CA GLY A 10 28.12 -23.51 49.13
C GLY A 10 27.69 -24.94 48.76
N SER A 11 28.52 -25.71 48.03
CA SER A 11 28.43 -27.19 47.93
C SER A 11 29.72 -27.80 47.36
N GLY A 12 30.28 -28.80 48.04
CA GLY A 12 31.49 -29.52 47.67
C GLY A 12 31.27 -30.96 47.17
N SER A 13 32.30 -31.44 46.46
CA SER A 13 32.88 -32.80 46.31
C SER A 13 31.99 -34.04 46.06
N SER A 14 32.20 -34.74 44.93
CA SER A 14 33.05 -35.96 44.82
C SER A 14 32.86 -36.73 43.49
N ASP A 15 33.98 -37.01 42.82
CA ASP A 15 34.34 -38.11 41.90
C ASP A 15 33.36 -38.80 40.93
N GLY A 16 33.78 -38.79 39.65
CA GLY A 16 34.10 -40.03 38.92
C GLY A 16 32.96 -40.97 38.54
N THR A 17 32.25 -40.66 37.44
CA THR A 17 31.64 -41.58 36.44
C THR A 17 30.42 -40.94 35.77
N SER A 18 30.56 -40.07 34.76
CA SER A 18 29.34 -39.60 34.05
C SER A 18 29.48 -39.04 32.63
N TYR A 19 30.64 -39.10 31.96
CA TYR A 19 30.80 -38.35 30.70
C TYR A 19 30.72 -39.16 29.39
N PHE A 20 30.44 -40.47 29.41
CA PHE A 20 30.34 -41.28 28.17
C PHE A 20 28.92 -41.71 27.75
N LYS A 21 27.87 -41.35 28.49
CA LYS A 21 26.49 -41.81 28.19
C LYS A 21 25.65 -40.91 27.27
N SER A 22 26.12 -39.71 26.89
CA SER A 22 25.25 -38.72 26.21
C SER A 22 25.07 -38.95 24.71
N SER A 23 26.12 -39.34 23.95
CA SER A 23 26.02 -39.44 22.49
C SER A 23 25.26 -40.67 21.98
N SER A 24 25.38 -41.82 22.66
CA SER A 24 24.73 -43.08 22.25
C SER A 24 23.20 -43.01 22.40
N VAL A 25 22.69 -42.40 23.47
CA VAL A 25 21.24 -42.28 23.72
C VAL A 25 20.59 -41.33 22.70
N VAL A 26 21.28 -40.24 22.34
CA VAL A 26 20.80 -39.28 21.33
C VAL A 26 20.70 -39.94 19.95
N VAL A 27 21.73 -40.70 19.55
CA VAL A 27 21.71 -41.43 18.27
C VAL A 27 20.55 -42.43 18.26
N GLN A 28 20.33 -43.18 19.34
CA GLN A 28 19.28 -44.21 19.40
C GLN A 28 17.86 -43.64 19.24
N LYS A 29 17.58 -42.47 19.84
CA LYS A 29 16.29 -41.75 19.67
C LYS A 29 16.06 -41.26 18.23
N HIS A 30 17.11 -40.75 17.58
CA HIS A 30 17.02 -40.29 16.19
C HIS A 30 16.93 -41.48 15.21
N MET A 31 17.50 -42.63 15.56
CA MET A 31 17.40 -43.87 14.77
C MET A 31 15.96 -44.43 14.73
N GLU A 32 15.23 -44.40 15.85
CA GLU A 32 13.80 -44.78 15.85
C GLU A 32 12.95 -43.82 15.02
N THR A 33 13.29 -42.54 15.06
CA THR A 33 12.62 -41.50 14.24
C THR A 33 12.92 -41.70 12.76
N ALA A 34 14.17 -41.99 12.41
CA ALA A 34 14.61 -42.21 11.03
C ALA A 34 13.97 -43.45 10.39
N LYS A 35 13.72 -44.51 11.16
CA LYS A 35 12.97 -45.69 10.67
C LYS A 35 11.55 -45.34 10.22
N LYS A 36 10.91 -44.30 10.80
CA LYS A 36 9.57 -43.83 10.45
C LYS A 36 9.58 -42.73 9.38
N SER A 37 10.43 -41.72 9.54
CA SER A 37 10.46 -40.52 8.68
C SER A 37 11.30 -40.68 7.42
N ARG A 38 12.17 -41.71 7.36
CA ARG A 38 13.22 -41.87 6.34
C ARG A 38 14.23 -40.72 6.30
N VAL A 39 14.25 -39.89 7.35
CA VAL A 39 15.14 -38.73 7.51
C VAL A 39 15.89 -38.89 8.83
N LEU A 40 17.21 -38.87 8.76
CA LEU A 40 18.09 -38.95 9.93
C LEU A 40 18.82 -37.63 10.08
N GLN A 41 18.46 -36.87 11.11
CA GLN A 41 19.08 -35.61 11.47
C GLN A 41 19.96 -35.83 12.69
N LEU A 42 21.27 -35.69 12.52
CA LEU A 42 22.30 -35.79 13.54
C LEU A 42 23.17 -34.53 13.52
N LYS A 43 22.53 -33.37 13.41
CA LYS A 43 23.18 -32.05 13.44
C LYS A 43 23.72 -31.75 14.83
N SER A 44 24.95 -31.23 14.92
CA SER A 44 25.55 -30.76 16.18
C SER A 44 25.65 -31.83 17.29
N ALA A 45 25.75 -33.10 16.93
CA ALA A 45 25.82 -34.22 17.87
C ALA A 45 27.24 -34.48 18.43
N GLY A 46 28.24 -33.68 18.04
CA GLY A 46 29.63 -33.79 18.49
C GLY A 46 30.34 -35.07 18.04
N LEU A 47 29.85 -35.69 16.96
CA LEU A 47 30.34 -36.99 16.47
C LEU A 47 31.77 -36.85 15.92
N LYS A 48 32.68 -37.72 16.38
CA LYS A 48 34.05 -37.82 15.83
C LYS A 48 34.16 -38.79 14.63
N LYS A 49 33.25 -39.76 14.56
CA LYS A 49 33.09 -40.74 13.49
C LYS A 49 31.59 -40.98 13.28
N VAL A 50 31.20 -41.37 12.07
CA VAL A 50 29.82 -41.83 11.81
C VAL A 50 29.65 -43.19 12.52
N PRO A 51 28.69 -43.33 13.45
CA PRO A 51 28.52 -44.57 14.18
C PRO A 51 28.01 -45.69 13.28
N GLN A 52 28.52 -46.91 13.47
CA GLN A 52 28.19 -48.07 12.64
C GLN A 52 26.69 -48.43 12.70
N THR A 53 26.00 -48.05 13.77
CA THR A 53 24.54 -48.22 13.89
C THR A 53 23.74 -47.51 12.79
N VAL A 54 24.31 -46.50 12.11
CA VAL A 54 23.65 -45.80 10.99
C VAL A 54 23.59 -46.67 9.73
N GLU A 55 24.46 -47.70 9.63
CA GLU A 55 24.42 -48.71 8.57
C GLU A 55 23.10 -49.49 8.56
N GLU A 56 22.49 -49.74 9.73
CA GLU A 56 21.23 -50.49 9.86
C GLU A 56 20.04 -49.83 9.15
N VAL A 57 20.11 -48.53 8.87
CA VAL A 57 19.05 -47.78 8.19
C VAL A 57 19.41 -47.39 6.76
N ALA A 58 20.53 -47.90 6.24
CA ALA A 58 21.05 -47.52 4.92
C ALA A 58 20.06 -47.79 3.78
N ASP A 59 19.32 -48.90 3.87
CA ASP A 59 18.38 -49.33 2.81
C ASP A 59 17.11 -48.48 2.72
N ILE A 60 16.76 -47.75 3.78
CA ILE A 60 15.49 -47.01 3.87
C ILE A 60 15.66 -45.49 3.85
N LEU A 61 16.86 -45.00 4.15
CA LEU A 61 17.10 -43.59 4.40
C LEU A 61 17.11 -42.77 3.11
N ARG A 62 16.44 -41.62 3.16
CA ARG A 62 16.37 -40.65 2.06
C ARG A 62 17.18 -39.39 2.36
N ASN A 63 17.17 -38.90 3.59
CA ASN A 63 17.93 -37.68 3.92
C ASN A 63 18.82 -37.95 5.13
N LEU A 64 20.11 -37.64 5.00
CA LEU A 64 21.09 -37.76 6.07
C LEU A 64 21.73 -36.40 6.30
N ASP A 65 21.52 -35.84 7.50
CA ASP A 65 22.14 -34.59 7.92
C ASP A 65 23.13 -34.86 9.08
N LEU A 66 24.41 -34.62 8.81
CA LEU A 66 25.53 -34.77 9.73
C LEU A 66 26.28 -33.43 9.94
N THR A 67 25.60 -32.31 9.71
CA THR A 67 26.19 -30.96 9.76
C THR A 67 26.67 -30.57 11.18
N HIS A 68 27.73 -29.77 11.28
CA HIS A 68 28.37 -29.34 12.54
C HIS A 68 28.81 -30.49 13.46
N ASN A 69 29.53 -31.46 12.91
CA ASN A 69 30.16 -32.51 13.73
C ASN A 69 31.68 -32.40 13.67
N LYS A 70 32.40 -33.36 14.24
CA LYS A 70 33.87 -33.42 14.24
C LYS A 70 34.35 -34.64 13.45
N ILE A 71 33.61 -35.03 12.40
CA ILE A 71 33.87 -36.22 11.59
C ILE A 71 35.10 -35.97 10.73
N ARG A 72 36.08 -36.87 10.79
CA ARG A 72 37.32 -36.79 9.98
C ARG A 72 37.32 -37.69 8.74
N GLU A 73 36.60 -38.80 8.82
CA GLU A 73 36.55 -39.84 7.80
C GLU A 73 35.09 -40.24 7.59
N ILE A 74 34.67 -40.34 6.33
CA ILE A 74 33.38 -40.93 5.97
C ILE A 74 33.61 -42.43 5.74
N PRO A 75 32.84 -43.30 6.40
CA PRO A 75 33.07 -44.74 6.30
C PRO A 75 32.60 -45.29 4.94
N VAL A 76 33.24 -46.39 4.53
CA VAL A 76 32.99 -47.13 3.27
C VAL A 76 31.52 -47.54 3.12
N PHE A 77 30.85 -47.87 4.23
CA PHE A 77 29.43 -48.25 4.24
C PHE A 77 28.48 -47.12 3.82
N ILE A 78 28.96 -45.88 3.62
CA ILE A 78 28.16 -44.82 2.99
C ILE A 78 27.65 -45.23 1.60
N GLY A 79 28.37 -46.12 0.91
CA GLY A 79 27.93 -46.67 -0.37
C GLY A 79 26.68 -47.55 -0.29
N ALA A 80 26.34 -48.06 0.91
CA ALA A 80 25.14 -48.88 1.13
C ALA A 80 23.84 -48.06 1.09
N PHE A 81 23.91 -46.72 1.21
CA PHE A 81 22.73 -45.84 1.23
C PHE A 81 22.16 -45.58 -0.17
N THR A 82 21.85 -46.65 -0.90
CA THR A 82 21.45 -46.61 -2.31
C THR A 82 20.13 -45.85 -2.57
N MET A 83 19.35 -45.59 -1.51
CA MET A 83 18.09 -44.82 -1.52
C MET A 83 18.24 -43.36 -1.11
N LEU A 84 19.45 -42.92 -0.73
CA LEU A 84 19.71 -41.58 -0.21
C LEU A 84 19.56 -40.53 -1.29
N LYS A 85 18.94 -39.41 -0.90
CA LYS A 85 18.47 -38.30 -1.71
C LYS A 85 19.23 -37.00 -1.43
N GLN A 86 19.55 -36.75 -0.17
CA GLN A 86 20.31 -35.60 0.31
C GLN A 86 21.33 -36.04 1.36
N LEU A 87 22.54 -35.51 1.26
CA LEU A 87 23.63 -35.77 2.20
C LEU A 87 24.28 -34.43 2.60
N HIS A 88 24.10 -34.04 3.86
CA HIS A 88 24.70 -32.83 4.42
C HIS A 88 25.86 -33.21 5.33
N LEU A 89 27.05 -32.72 4.99
CA LEU A 89 28.30 -32.99 5.71
C LEU A 89 29.08 -31.70 6.02
N SER A 90 28.41 -30.55 5.94
CA SER A 90 29.02 -29.25 6.21
C SER A 90 29.55 -29.13 7.63
N GLU A 91 30.58 -28.29 7.80
CA GLU A 91 31.17 -27.99 9.11
C GLU A 91 31.63 -29.25 9.86
N ASN A 92 32.50 -30.00 9.19
CA ASN A 92 33.17 -31.18 9.73
C ASN A 92 34.69 -31.05 9.55
N LEU A 93 35.43 -32.13 9.78
CA LEU A 93 36.87 -32.18 9.64
C LEU A 93 37.30 -33.20 8.56
N ILE A 94 36.45 -33.42 7.55
CA ILE A 94 36.63 -34.49 6.55
C ILE A 94 37.84 -34.16 5.68
N GLU A 95 38.79 -35.09 5.61
CA GLU A 95 40.04 -34.94 4.84
C GLU A 95 39.94 -35.58 3.45
N GLU A 96 39.24 -36.72 3.33
CA GLU A 96 39.05 -37.49 2.09
C GLU A 96 37.64 -38.10 2.00
N LEU A 97 37.16 -38.33 0.78
CA LEU A 97 35.90 -39.02 0.49
C LEU A 97 36.17 -40.46 0.00
N PRO A 98 35.41 -41.46 0.45
CA PRO A 98 35.52 -42.84 -0.06
C PRO A 98 34.96 -42.96 -1.48
N ASP A 99 35.54 -43.81 -2.32
CA ASP A 99 35.10 -44.08 -3.70
C ASP A 99 33.66 -44.62 -3.76
N GLU A 100 33.24 -45.30 -2.69
CA GLU A 100 31.91 -45.85 -2.50
C GLU A 100 30.81 -44.78 -2.42
N ILE A 101 31.15 -43.49 -2.30
CA ILE A 101 30.17 -42.40 -2.49
C ILE A 101 29.52 -42.44 -3.89
N GLY A 102 30.22 -43.00 -4.87
CA GLY A 102 29.72 -43.27 -6.22
C GLY A 102 28.56 -44.28 -6.28
N CYS A 103 28.33 -45.05 -5.21
CA CYS A 103 27.24 -46.04 -5.13
C CYS A 103 25.88 -45.43 -4.80
N LEU A 104 25.81 -44.14 -4.45
CA LEU A 104 24.59 -43.40 -4.09
C LEU A 104 23.71 -43.05 -5.31
N LYS A 105 23.17 -44.08 -5.97
CA LYS A 105 22.48 -43.96 -7.27
C LYS A 105 21.17 -43.17 -7.25
N LYS A 106 20.54 -42.95 -6.09
CA LYS A 106 19.22 -42.30 -5.97
C LYS A 106 19.24 -40.93 -5.30
N LEU A 107 20.39 -40.24 -5.30
CA LEU A 107 20.48 -38.86 -4.80
C LEU A 107 19.53 -37.93 -5.60
N GLU A 108 18.31 -37.72 -5.10
CA GLU A 108 17.19 -36.97 -5.72
C GLU A 108 16.20 -36.44 -4.67
N VAL A 109 15.95 -35.13 -4.49
CA VAL A 109 14.58 -34.66 -4.11
C VAL A 109 14.33 -33.15 -4.24
N LEU A 110 13.13 -32.88 -4.79
CA LEU A 110 12.12 -31.79 -4.66
C LEU A 110 12.54 -30.30 -4.55
N ASN A 111 11.86 -29.54 -5.42
CA ASN A 111 11.96 -28.12 -5.76
C ASN A 111 11.46 -27.12 -4.71
N ILE A 112 12.13 -25.96 -4.72
CA ILE A 112 11.44 -24.68 -4.95
C ILE A 112 11.85 -24.23 -6.36
N GLY A 113 10.93 -24.20 -7.32
CA GLY A 113 11.14 -23.65 -8.67
C GLY A 113 11.65 -24.60 -9.77
N ASP A 114 10.78 -25.46 -10.31
CA ASP A 114 10.89 -26.22 -11.58
C ASP A 114 12.25 -26.71 -12.14
N LEU A 115 13.25 -26.97 -11.29
CA LEU A 115 14.49 -27.64 -11.66
C LEU A 115 14.81 -28.81 -10.71
N LYS A 116 14.53 -30.04 -11.15
CA LYS A 116 14.91 -31.28 -10.44
C LYS A 116 16.44 -31.37 -10.34
N ALA A 117 17.04 -30.94 -9.23
CA ALA A 117 18.48 -31.01 -8.99
C ALA A 117 18.79 -31.69 -7.65
N SER A 118 19.93 -32.36 -7.60
CA SER A 118 20.46 -33.18 -6.50
C SER A 118 21.75 -32.53 -6.01
N GLU A 119 21.95 -32.51 -4.70
CA GLU A 119 22.99 -31.69 -4.08
C GLU A 119 23.79 -32.49 -3.05
N LEU A 120 25.12 -32.34 -3.13
CA LEU A 120 26.08 -32.81 -2.14
C LEU A 120 26.77 -31.59 -1.53
N ILE A 121 26.63 -31.41 -0.21
CA ILE A 121 27.17 -30.24 0.50
C ILE A 121 28.32 -30.67 1.41
N LEU A 122 29.52 -30.21 1.07
CA LEU A 122 30.78 -30.49 1.76
C LEU A 122 31.49 -29.20 2.21
N ASN A 123 30.77 -28.09 2.27
CA ASN A 123 31.32 -26.80 2.70
C ASN A 123 32.00 -26.87 4.08
N GLN A 124 33.07 -26.10 4.28
CA GLN A 124 33.77 -25.98 5.57
C GLN A 124 34.29 -27.33 6.08
N ASN A 125 35.07 -28.00 5.23
CA ASN A 125 35.78 -29.25 5.54
C ASN A 125 37.29 -29.08 5.25
N ARG A 126 38.07 -30.16 5.31
CA ARG A 126 39.51 -30.15 5.06
C ARG A 126 39.90 -31.00 3.84
N LEU A 127 39.00 -31.10 2.87
CA LEU A 127 39.21 -31.95 1.69
C LEU A 127 40.45 -31.50 0.93
N ARG A 128 41.40 -32.42 0.72
CA ARG A 128 42.64 -32.17 -0.05
C ARG A 128 42.55 -32.65 -1.49
N ALA A 129 41.69 -33.62 -1.76
CA ALA A 129 41.46 -34.18 -3.10
C ALA A 129 39.98 -34.53 -3.30
N LEU A 130 39.54 -34.51 -4.56
CA LEU A 130 38.26 -35.08 -4.98
C LEU A 130 38.49 -36.45 -5.60
N ASN A 131 37.65 -37.41 -5.22
CA ASN A 131 37.73 -38.76 -5.74
C ASN A 131 36.92 -38.94 -7.02
N ASN A 132 37.35 -39.91 -7.86
CA ASN A 132 36.72 -40.20 -9.14
C ASN A 132 35.32 -40.83 -8.98
N GLY A 133 35.01 -41.38 -7.80
CA GLY A 133 33.71 -41.95 -7.48
C GLY A 133 32.54 -40.99 -7.66
N LEU A 134 32.76 -39.67 -7.48
CA LEU A 134 31.72 -38.64 -7.69
C LEU A 134 31.22 -38.55 -9.15
N ALA A 135 32.05 -38.92 -10.12
CA ALA A 135 31.65 -38.97 -11.52
C ALA A 135 30.61 -40.07 -11.80
N SER A 136 30.62 -41.15 -11.01
CA SER A 136 29.67 -42.28 -11.13
C SER A 136 28.27 -41.96 -10.60
N CYS A 137 28.10 -40.85 -9.87
CA CYS A 137 26.82 -40.37 -9.37
C CYS A 137 25.96 -39.76 -10.49
N ARG A 138 25.35 -40.59 -11.34
CA ARG A 138 24.58 -40.21 -12.54
C ARG A 138 23.43 -39.23 -12.33
N ARG A 139 23.04 -38.99 -11.08
CA ARG A 139 21.93 -38.10 -10.74
C ARG A 139 22.39 -36.81 -10.09
N LEU A 140 23.66 -36.66 -9.68
CA LEU A 140 24.20 -35.50 -8.95
C LEU A 140 24.30 -34.25 -9.86
N LYS A 141 23.76 -33.10 -9.44
CA LYS A 141 23.74 -31.85 -10.22
C LYS A 141 24.46 -30.68 -9.58
N ILE A 142 24.46 -30.59 -8.25
CA ILE A 142 25.05 -29.50 -7.49
C ILE A 142 26.08 -30.09 -6.52
N LEU A 143 27.29 -29.55 -6.55
CA LEU A 143 28.37 -29.91 -5.65
C LEU A 143 28.88 -28.65 -4.96
N ARG A 144 28.80 -28.61 -3.63
CA ARG A 144 29.31 -27.50 -2.84
C ARG A 144 30.55 -27.89 -2.04
N LEU A 145 31.65 -27.20 -2.32
CA LEU A 145 32.99 -27.45 -1.80
C LEU A 145 33.61 -26.19 -1.21
N GLN A 146 32.80 -25.20 -0.82
CA GLN A 146 33.32 -23.93 -0.30
C GLN A 146 34.16 -24.15 0.96
N GLU A 147 35.21 -23.36 1.16
CA GLU A 147 36.08 -23.39 2.35
C GLU A 147 36.64 -24.80 2.65
N ASN A 148 37.40 -25.34 1.68
CA ASN A 148 38.13 -26.62 1.78
C ASN A 148 39.62 -26.42 1.45
N CYS A 149 40.43 -27.48 1.41
CA CYS A 149 41.87 -27.42 1.14
C CYS A 149 42.27 -27.99 -0.23
N LEU A 150 41.38 -27.93 -1.22
CA LEU A 150 41.62 -28.51 -2.55
C LEU A 150 42.67 -27.70 -3.32
N SER A 151 43.60 -28.38 -3.99
CA SER A 151 44.60 -27.82 -4.91
C SER A 151 44.22 -28.10 -6.38
N LYS A 152 44.82 -27.35 -7.32
CA LYS A 152 44.60 -27.53 -8.77
C LYS A 152 44.93 -28.95 -9.26
N GLU A 153 45.98 -29.57 -8.71
CA GLU A 153 46.47 -30.89 -9.13
C GLU A 153 45.60 -32.04 -8.63
N ASN A 154 44.83 -31.81 -7.57
CA ASN A 154 44.04 -32.83 -6.87
C ASN A 154 42.54 -32.72 -7.19
N PHE A 155 42.18 -31.94 -8.20
CA PHE A 155 40.82 -31.87 -8.73
C PHE A 155 40.64 -32.95 -9.81
N SER A 156 39.69 -33.86 -9.61
CA SER A 156 39.45 -34.97 -10.55
C SER A 156 38.98 -34.47 -11.92
N ASP A 157 39.73 -34.82 -12.97
CA ASP A 157 39.41 -34.55 -14.37
C ASP A 157 38.14 -35.31 -14.82
N THR A 158 37.97 -36.54 -14.32
CA THR A 158 36.78 -37.38 -14.59
C THR A 158 35.49 -36.73 -14.09
N VAL A 159 35.54 -35.96 -12.98
CA VAL A 159 34.38 -35.23 -12.47
C VAL A 159 34.00 -34.06 -13.39
N LEU A 160 34.95 -33.42 -14.05
CA LEU A 160 34.65 -32.33 -15.00
C LEU A 160 34.17 -32.86 -16.35
N ARG A 161 34.81 -33.90 -16.88
CA ARG A 161 34.49 -34.45 -18.20
C ARG A 161 33.23 -35.33 -18.18
N ASP A 162 33.18 -36.30 -17.28
CA ASP A 162 32.29 -37.47 -17.38
C ASP A 162 31.09 -37.40 -16.42
N SER A 163 30.96 -36.35 -15.60
CA SER A 163 29.87 -36.21 -14.62
C SER A 163 28.64 -35.45 -15.14
N THR A 164 27.52 -35.61 -14.43
CA THR A 164 26.28 -34.84 -14.63
C THR A 164 26.22 -33.54 -13.83
N ILE A 165 27.29 -33.19 -13.12
CA ILE A 165 27.33 -32.02 -12.24
C ILE A 165 27.34 -30.76 -13.10
N SER A 166 26.46 -29.83 -12.75
CA SER A 166 26.18 -28.64 -13.53
C SER A 166 26.46 -27.34 -12.75
N LEU A 167 26.55 -27.42 -11.41
CA LEU A 167 26.95 -26.32 -10.56
C LEU A 167 27.97 -26.81 -9.53
N ILE A 168 29.19 -26.28 -9.59
CA ILE A 168 30.24 -26.52 -8.59
C ILE A 168 30.55 -25.19 -7.92
N THR A 169 30.40 -25.12 -6.61
CA THR A 169 30.86 -23.97 -5.80
C THR A 169 32.12 -24.37 -5.06
N PHE A 170 33.20 -23.61 -5.23
CA PHE A 170 34.54 -23.97 -4.76
C PHE A 170 35.29 -22.78 -4.12
N GLU A 171 34.58 -21.70 -3.80
CA GLU A 171 35.16 -20.51 -3.18
C GLU A 171 35.85 -20.85 -1.84
N GLY A 172 37.01 -20.25 -1.56
CA GLY A 172 37.75 -20.51 -0.32
C GLY A 172 38.61 -21.80 -0.33
N ASN A 173 38.96 -22.33 -1.51
CA ASN A 173 39.97 -23.39 -1.68
C ASN A 173 41.36 -22.83 -2.05
N MET A 174 42.37 -23.70 -2.21
CA MET A 174 43.77 -23.32 -2.52
C MET A 174 44.01 -23.04 -4.02
N PHE A 175 42.97 -22.80 -4.82
CA PHE A 175 43.06 -22.44 -6.23
C PHE A 175 42.08 -21.33 -6.58
N GLN A 176 42.41 -20.53 -7.59
CA GLN A 176 41.58 -19.39 -8.04
C GLN A 176 40.68 -19.77 -9.23
N GLU A 177 39.64 -18.98 -9.49
CA GLU A 177 38.70 -19.22 -10.60
C GLU A 177 39.39 -19.34 -11.98
N LYS A 178 40.44 -18.55 -12.21
CA LYS A 178 41.25 -18.62 -13.45
C LYS A 178 41.96 -19.97 -13.63
N GLU A 179 42.35 -20.60 -12.53
CA GLU A 179 43.04 -21.89 -12.55
C GLU A 179 42.05 -23.04 -12.74
N PHE A 180 40.82 -22.89 -12.24
CA PHE A 180 39.72 -23.82 -12.47
C PHE A 180 39.32 -23.89 -13.95
N GLN A 181 39.32 -22.74 -14.64
CA GLN A 181 39.04 -22.67 -16.08
C GLN A 181 40.09 -23.37 -16.95
N GLN A 182 41.30 -23.56 -16.43
CA GLN A 182 42.41 -24.23 -17.14
C GLN A 182 42.45 -25.75 -16.90
N LEU A 183 41.50 -26.31 -16.15
CA LEU A 183 41.49 -27.73 -15.85
C LEU A 183 41.04 -28.56 -17.07
N PRO A 184 41.64 -29.74 -17.29
CA PRO A 184 41.21 -30.64 -18.35
C PRO A 184 39.76 -31.08 -18.13
N GLY A 185 38.91 -30.93 -19.15
CA GLY A 185 37.47 -31.26 -19.07
C GLY A 185 36.56 -30.10 -18.65
N TYR A 186 37.10 -28.90 -18.39
CA TYR A 186 36.29 -27.71 -18.03
C TYR A 186 35.30 -27.29 -19.14
N GLU A 187 35.65 -27.45 -20.42
CA GLU A 187 34.76 -27.11 -21.55
C GLU A 187 33.42 -27.86 -21.45
N SER A 188 33.47 -29.16 -21.16
CA SER A 188 32.27 -29.99 -20.98
C SER A 188 31.42 -29.55 -19.78
N TYR A 189 32.06 -29.08 -18.70
CA TYR A 189 31.36 -28.49 -17.55
C TYR A 189 30.76 -27.12 -17.89
N GLN A 190 31.46 -26.27 -18.65
CA GLN A 190 31.01 -24.94 -19.05
C GLN A 190 29.74 -25.00 -19.92
N ASP A 191 29.66 -25.98 -20.83
CA ASP A 191 28.44 -26.22 -21.62
C ASP A 191 27.24 -26.61 -20.74
N ARG A 192 27.47 -27.44 -19.72
CA ARG A 192 26.42 -27.82 -18.75
C ARG A 192 26.01 -26.65 -17.86
N PHE A 193 26.98 -25.87 -17.38
CA PHE A 193 26.75 -24.70 -16.53
C PHE A 193 25.98 -23.63 -17.29
N THR A 194 26.35 -23.32 -18.54
CA THR A 194 25.64 -22.33 -19.36
C THR A 194 24.23 -22.78 -19.77
N ALA A 195 24.01 -24.08 -19.99
CA ALA A 195 22.66 -24.63 -20.23
C ALA A 195 21.73 -24.47 -19.01
N ILE A 196 22.26 -24.63 -17.79
CA ILE A 196 21.50 -24.31 -16.56
C ILE A 196 21.36 -22.81 -16.37
N LYS A 197 22.41 -22.02 -16.64
CA LYS A 197 22.34 -20.56 -16.53
C LYS A 197 21.30 -19.98 -17.51
N LYS A 198 21.15 -20.52 -18.72
CA LYS A 198 20.04 -20.18 -19.64
C LYS A 198 18.66 -20.59 -19.12
N LYS A 199 18.55 -21.70 -18.38
CA LYS A 199 17.31 -22.12 -17.71
C LYS A 199 17.01 -21.35 -16.41
N GLY A 200 18.03 -20.83 -15.74
CA GLY A 200 17.96 -20.08 -14.47
C GLY A 200 18.03 -18.55 -14.61
N MET A 201 18.42 -18.02 -15.77
CA MET A 201 18.45 -16.58 -16.11
C MET A 201 17.16 -16.08 -16.76
N ALA A 202 16.02 -16.71 -16.51
CA ALA A 202 14.73 -16.03 -16.64
C ALA A 202 14.53 -15.07 -15.45
N GLY A 203 15.49 -14.17 -15.22
CA GLY A 203 15.36 -13.09 -14.25
C GLY A 203 14.64 -11.92 -14.90
N LEU A 204 13.69 -11.31 -14.17
CA LEU A 204 12.97 -10.09 -14.56
C LEU A 204 13.80 -9.04 -15.33
N PRO A 205 15.06 -8.72 -14.95
CA PRO A 205 15.87 -7.72 -15.64
C PRO A 205 16.34 -8.10 -17.07
N ASN A 206 16.41 -9.40 -17.40
CA ASN A 206 16.88 -9.87 -18.71
C ASN A 206 15.73 -10.15 -19.69
N MET A 207 14.48 -9.94 -19.27
CA MET A 207 13.32 -10.04 -20.15
C MET A 207 13.17 -8.76 -21.00
N PRO A 208 12.62 -8.86 -22.22
CA PRO A 208 12.28 -7.68 -23.01
C PRO A 208 11.38 -6.73 -22.21
N PRO A 209 11.55 -5.40 -22.36
CA PRO A 209 10.79 -4.42 -21.59
C PRO A 209 9.27 -4.57 -21.79
N GLU A 210 8.82 -5.08 -22.94
CA GLU A 210 7.40 -5.35 -23.21
C GLU A 210 6.82 -6.47 -22.33
N VAL A 211 7.65 -7.49 -22.02
CA VAL A 211 7.26 -8.59 -21.13
C VAL A 211 7.30 -8.11 -19.68
N GLN A 212 8.27 -7.27 -19.31
CA GLN A 212 8.33 -6.65 -17.98
C GLN A 212 7.09 -5.79 -17.72
N VAL A 213 6.67 -4.96 -18.69
CA VAL A 213 5.44 -4.16 -18.60
C VAL A 213 4.24 -5.06 -18.33
N LYS A 214 4.06 -6.16 -19.09
CA LYS A 214 2.96 -7.11 -18.86
C LYS A 214 2.99 -7.79 -17.49
N ILE A 215 4.19 -8.09 -16.97
CA ILE A 215 4.34 -8.65 -15.63
C ILE A 215 3.92 -7.60 -14.59
N PHE A 216 4.39 -6.36 -14.75
CA PHE A 216 4.06 -5.28 -13.84
C PHE A 216 2.60 -4.86 -13.92
N ASP A 217 1.95 -4.97 -15.07
CA ASP A 217 0.50 -4.71 -15.24
C ASP A 217 -0.37 -5.60 -14.34
N ASN A 218 0.12 -6.80 -13.98
CA ASN A 218 -0.58 -7.68 -13.03
C ASN A 218 -0.34 -7.34 -11.56
N ILE A 219 0.63 -6.46 -11.25
CA ILE A 219 0.96 -6.04 -9.88
C ILE A 219 0.32 -4.67 -9.63
N SER A 220 -0.15 -4.42 -8.40
CA SER A 220 -0.74 -3.11 -8.06
C SER A 220 0.29 -1.97 -8.16
N ALA A 221 -0.14 -0.78 -8.58
CA ALA A 221 0.74 0.40 -8.59
C ALA A 221 1.39 0.67 -7.23
N SER A 222 0.65 0.46 -6.13
CA SER A 222 1.16 0.64 -4.77
C SER A 222 2.29 -0.34 -4.43
N ASP A 223 2.15 -1.61 -4.82
CA ASP A 223 3.18 -2.62 -4.57
C ASP A 223 4.39 -2.41 -5.48
N LEU A 224 4.17 -2.01 -6.73
CA LEU A 224 5.26 -1.62 -7.61
C LEU A 224 6.09 -0.48 -7.00
N TRP A 225 5.43 0.56 -6.52
CA TRP A 225 6.10 1.75 -6.02
C TRP A 225 6.76 1.56 -4.64
N ASN A 226 6.11 0.85 -3.73
CA ASN A 226 6.60 0.70 -2.35
C ASN A 226 7.50 -0.54 -2.20
N ASN A 227 7.17 -1.65 -2.86
CA ASN A 227 7.82 -2.94 -2.63
C ASN A 227 8.80 -3.31 -3.75
N VAL A 228 8.47 -3.09 -5.03
CA VAL A 228 9.33 -3.49 -6.17
C VAL A 228 10.42 -2.48 -6.49
N ARG A 229 10.10 -1.18 -6.42
CA ARG A 229 11.06 -0.08 -6.65
C ARG A 229 12.35 -0.20 -5.81
N PRO A 230 12.31 -0.47 -4.48
CA PRO A 230 13.53 -0.54 -3.68
C PRO A 230 14.34 -1.84 -3.87
N VAL A 231 13.86 -2.82 -4.63
CA VAL A 231 14.51 -4.14 -4.75
C VAL A 231 15.87 -4.06 -5.45
N ASN A 232 16.00 -3.25 -6.49
CA ASN A 232 17.24 -3.11 -7.27
C ASN A 232 17.30 -1.76 -7.99
N SER A 233 18.51 -1.28 -8.29
CA SER A 233 18.77 -0.04 -9.06
C SER A 233 18.06 -0.03 -10.42
N TYR A 234 18.06 -1.17 -11.14
CA TYR A 234 17.35 -1.31 -12.41
C TYR A 234 15.83 -1.08 -12.26
N MET A 235 15.21 -1.67 -11.24
CA MET A 235 13.78 -1.50 -10.98
C MET A 235 13.44 -0.07 -10.58
N ASN A 236 14.33 0.56 -9.82
CA ASN A 236 14.18 1.96 -9.43
C ASN A 236 14.26 2.90 -10.65
N GLU A 237 15.17 2.64 -11.59
CA GLU A 237 15.28 3.42 -12.83
C GLU A 237 14.08 3.17 -13.76
N PHE A 238 13.66 1.91 -13.93
CA PHE A 238 12.50 1.56 -14.75
C PHE A 238 11.21 2.21 -14.25
N LEU A 239 10.92 2.07 -12.95
CA LEU A 239 9.68 2.59 -12.35
C LEU A 239 9.69 4.11 -12.16
N GLN A 240 10.84 4.79 -12.29
CA GLN A 240 10.89 6.26 -12.35
C GLN A 240 10.53 6.81 -13.74
N ASN A 241 10.33 5.96 -14.74
CA ASN A 241 9.96 6.40 -16.08
C ASN A 241 8.48 6.83 -16.16
N ASP A 242 8.25 8.13 -16.38
CA ASP A 242 6.92 8.73 -16.54
C ASP A 242 6.09 8.11 -17.68
N ASN A 243 6.74 7.63 -18.75
CA ASN A 243 6.04 7.03 -19.89
C ASN A 243 5.37 5.72 -19.52
N TYR A 244 5.98 4.92 -18.63
CA TYR A 244 5.41 3.67 -18.16
C TYR A 244 4.07 3.93 -17.45
N TRP A 245 4.06 4.83 -16.48
CA TRP A 245 2.86 5.18 -15.71
C TRP A 245 1.77 5.83 -16.57
N THR A 246 2.17 6.65 -17.55
CA THR A 246 1.22 7.26 -18.49
C THR A 246 0.55 6.22 -19.38
N ASN A 247 1.30 5.21 -19.86
CA ASN A 247 0.74 4.12 -20.66
C ASN A 247 -0.14 3.22 -19.79
N ARG A 248 0.29 2.91 -18.57
CA ARG A 248 -0.48 2.13 -17.60
C ARG A 248 -1.84 2.76 -17.29
N LEU A 249 -1.90 4.08 -17.10
CA LEU A 249 -3.17 4.79 -16.95
C LEU A 249 -4.13 4.59 -18.12
N GLN A 250 -3.62 4.41 -19.35
CA GLN A 250 -4.46 4.17 -20.53
C GLN A 250 -4.97 2.74 -20.63
N THR A 251 -4.37 1.79 -19.89
CA THR A 251 -4.86 0.41 -19.81
C THR A 251 -6.08 0.27 -18.91
N ILE A 252 -6.31 1.22 -18.00
CA ILE A 252 -7.48 1.24 -17.13
C ILE A 252 -8.67 1.74 -17.94
N ASP A 253 -9.72 0.91 -18.02
CA ASP A 253 -10.91 1.22 -18.79
C ASP A 253 -11.52 2.57 -18.39
N GLY A 254 -11.74 3.41 -19.40
CA GLY A 254 -12.38 4.71 -19.25
C GLY A 254 -11.52 5.83 -18.63
N VAL A 255 -10.22 5.62 -18.43
CA VAL A 255 -9.27 6.68 -18.09
C VAL A 255 -8.65 7.26 -19.37
N HIS A 256 -9.21 8.37 -19.85
CA HIS A 256 -8.70 9.06 -21.04
C HIS A 256 -8.02 10.38 -20.69
N LEU A 257 -6.69 10.36 -20.54
CA LEU A 257 -5.91 11.58 -20.29
C LEU A 257 -5.98 12.54 -21.49
N SER A 258 -6.22 13.83 -21.22
CA SER A 258 -6.18 14.86 -22.26
C SER A 258 -4.74 15.27 -22.61
N LYS A 259 -4.49 15.76 -23.83
CA LYS A 259 -3.17 16.29 -24.23
C LYS A 259 -2.71 17.44 -23.31
N LEU A 260 -3.65 18.26 -22.85
CA LEU A 260 -3.42 19.37 -21.92
C LEU A 260 -3.03 18.89 -20.52
N GLU A 261 -3.62 17.78 -20.07
CA GLU A 261 -3.29 17.18 -18.77
C GLU A 261 -1.88 16.56 -18.79
N LYS A 262 -1.50 15.89 -19.87
CA LYS A 262 -0.18 15.24 -20.00
C LYS A 262 1.02 16.21 -20.00
N HIS A 263 0.88 17.38 -20.62
CA HIS A 263 1.99 18.34 -20.77
C HIS A 263 2.03 19.40 -19.67
N HIS A 264 1.19 19.26 -18.63
CA HIS A 264 1.14 20.26 -17.57
C HIS A 264 2.31 20.06 -16.58
N PRO A 265 3.01 21.12 -16.15
CA PRO A 265 4.16 21.02 -15.24
C PRO A 265 3.82 20.46 -13.85
N SER A 266 2.54 20.40 -13.48
CA SER A 266 2.08 19.80 -12.22
C SER A 266 1.54 18.37 -12.39
N PHE A 267 1.63 17.80 -13.58
CA PHE A 267 1.17 16.44 -13.84
C PHE A 267 2.26 15.47 -13.39
N ASP A 268 1.95 14.71 -12.35
CA ASP A 268 2.77 13.61 -11.85
C ASP A 268 2.06 12.30 -12.24
N PRO A 269 2.55 11.59 -13.28
CA PRO A 269 1.94 10.35 -13.75
C PRO A 269 1.91 9.28 -12.66
N ILE A 270 2.98 9.16 -11.87
CA ILE A 270 3.11 8.16 -10.81
C ILE A 270 2.02 8.36 -9.76
N LYS A 271 1.92 9.58 -9.24
CA LYS A 271 0.93 9.91 -8.21
C LYS A 271 -0.50 9.72 -8.72
N LYS A 272 -0.75 10.13 -9.96
CA LYS A 272 -2.06 9.93 -10.61
C LYS A 272 -2.40 8.45 -10.73
N SER A 273 -1.49 7.61 -11.22
CA SER A 273 -1.69 6.16 -11.34
C SER A 273 -1.99 5.49 -10.01
N LEU A 274 -1.19 5.80 -8.98
CA LEU A 274 -1.39 5.30 -7.62
C LEU A 274 -2.80 5.63 -7.10
N CYS A 275 -3.25 6.88 -7.27
CA CYS A 275 -4.56 7.28 -6.79
C CYS A 275 -5.71 6.70 -7.61
N VAL A 276 -5.60 6.68 -8.95
CA VAL A 276 -6.65 6.14 -9.84
C VAL A 276 -6.83 4.64 -9.58
N GLU A 277 -5.75 3.86 -9.54
CA GLU A 277 -5.86 2.41 -9.26
C GLU A 277 -6.42 2.14 -7.87
N LYS A 278 -6.02 2.93 -6.87
CA LYS A 278 -6.54 2.78 -5.52
C LYS A 278 -8.06 3.01 -5.45
N GLU A 279 -8.55 4.06 -6.11
CA GLU A 279 -10.00 4.31 -6.17
C GLU A 279 -10.72 3.30 -7.07
N TYR A 280 -10.09 2.85 -8.16
CA TYR A 280 -10.65 1.81 -9.01
C TYR A 280 -10.85 0.52 -8.23
N LYS A 281 -9.85 0.03 -7.48
CA LYS A 281 -9.96 -1.15 -6.61
C LYS A 281 -11.04 -1.01 -5.52
N ARG A 282 -11.30 0.20 -5.04
CA ARG A 282 -12.28 0.49 -3.98
C ARG A 282 -13.74 0.47 -4.45
N TRP A 283 -13.98 0.88 -5.70
CA TRP A 283 -15.32 1.15 -6.22
C TRP A 283 -15.74 0.21 -7.35
N PHE A 284 -14.79 -0.26 -8.15
CA PHE A 284 -15.07 -1.15 -9.27
C PHE A 284 -15.40 -2.56 -8.76
N ARG A 285 -16.55 -3.08 -9.16
CA ARG A 285 -16.97 -4.46 -8.93
C ARG A 285 -17.38 -5.08 -10.27
N GLU A 286 -16.84 -6.26 -10.58
CA GLU A 286 -17.16 -6.96 -11.83
C GLU A 286 -18.64 -7.39 -11.86
N GLY A 287 -19.36 -7.04 -12.93
CA GLY A 287 -20.74 -7.46 -13.18
C GLY A 287 -21.84 -6.62 -12.52
N ASN A 288 -21.59 -6.00 -11.36
CA ASN A 288 -22.52 -5.06 -10.73
C ASN A 288 -21.77 -3.85 -10.18
N LEU A 289 -21.92 -2.70 -10.84
CA LEU A 289 -21.32 -1.43 -10.42
C LEU A 289 -21.94 -0.85 -9.14
N GLU A 290 -23.02 -1.47 -8.62
CA GLU A 290 -23.74 -1.00 -7.43
C GLU A 290 -23.13 -1.52 -6.12
N VAL A 291 -22.76 -0.59 -5.24
CA VAL A 291 -22.43 -0.87 -3.84
C VAL A 291 -23.73 -1.02 -3.05
N SER A 292 -23.88 -2.12 -2.32
CA SER A 292 -25.07 -2.36 -1.49
C SER A 292 -25.21 -1.27 -0.43
N ASN A 293 -26.45 -0.83 -0.19
CA ASN A 293 -26.73 0.11 0.91
C ASN A 293 -26.39 -0.50 2.29
N ASP A 294 -26.42 -1.83 2.42
CA ASP A 294 -26.03 -2.53 3.65
C ASP A 294 -24.54 -2.38 4.00
N ASP A 295 -23.71 -1.95 3.04
CA ASP A 295 -22.31 -1.64 3.29
C ASP A 295 -22.12 -0.28 3.99
N PHE A 296 -23.17 0.55 4.05
CA PHE A 296 -23.16 1.83 4.75
C PHE A 296 -23.52 1.66 6.23
N ILE A 297 -22.77 2.33 7.09
CA ILE A 297 -23.08 2.44 8.51
C ILE A 297 -23.97 3.68 8.67
N VAL A 298 -25.25 3.47 8.98
CA VAL A 298 -26.24 4.53 9.18
C VAL A 298 -26.38 4.79 10.66
N LEU A 299 -26.12 6.02 11.09
CA LEU A 299 -26.17 6.40 12.51
C LEU A 299 -27.06 7.65 12.68
N PRO A 300 -28.08 7.59 13.55
CA PRO A 300 -28.88 8.76 13.89
C PRO A 300 -28.07 9.69 14.81
N CYS A 301 -28.17 11.00 14.57
CA CYS A 301 -27.49 12.00 15.42
C CYS A 301 -28.20 13.34 15.46
N HIS A 302 -28.74 13.78 14.32
CA HIS A 302 -29.44 15.06 14.23
C HIS A 302 -30.95 14.87 14.13
N ASP A 303 -31.70 15.88 14.58
CA ASP A 303 -33.18 15.91 14.47
C ASP A 303 -33.66 16.58 13.17
N GLY A 304 -32.73 17.04 12.33
CA GLY A 304 -33.02 17.75 11.08
C GLY A 304 -31.96 17.49 10.01
N THR A 305 -32.21 17.99 8.80
CA THR A 305 -31.35 17.75 7.63
C THR A 305 -29.89 18.13 7.88
N VAL A 306 -28.98 17.20 7.57
CA VAL A 306 -27.53 17.36 7.77
C VAL A 306 -26.90 18.04 6.53
N ASP A 307 -26.92 19.37 6.50
CA ASP A 307 -26.42 20.18 5.38
C ASP A 307 -24.89 20.39 5.41
N ALA A 308 -24.24 20.28 6.59
CA ALA A 308 -22.81 20.53 6.76
C ALA A 308 -22.06 19.26 7.20
N ILE A 309 -21.13 18.80 6.38
CA ILE A 309 -20.27 17.63 6.67
C ILE A 309 -18.84 17.93 6.27
N LYS A 310 -17.89 17.49 7.09
CA LYS A 310 -16.46 17.56 6.74
C LYS A 310 -15.66 16.42 7.33
N LEU A 311 -14.86 15.77 6.47
CA LEU A 311 -13.89 14.76 6.87
C LEU A 311 -12.50 15.38 7.01
N PHE A 312 -11.84 15.08 8.13
CA PHE A 312 -10.49 15.54 8.40
C PHE A 312 -9.68 14.50 9.18
N SER A 313 -8.37 14.68 9.18
CA SER A 313 -7.43 13.84 9.92
C SER A 313 -6.58 14.72 10.82
N ASN A 314 -6.02 14.15 11.89
CA ASN A 314 -4.95 14.82 12.63
C ASN A 314 -3.71 15.01 11.74
N PHE A 315 -2.78 15.88 12.15
CA PHE A 315 -1.57 16.18 11.37
C PHE A 315 -0.70 14.94 11.15
N ALA A 316 -0.63 14.04 12.13
CA ALA A 316 0.09 12.77 12.00
C ALA A 316 -0.55 11.83 10.95
N GLY A 317 -1.83 12.05 10.60
CA GLY A 317 -2.58 11.22 9.66
C GLY A 317 -3.13 9.92 10.25
N ASP A 318 -2.81 9.63 11.50
CA ASP A 318 -3.13 8.38 12.20
C ASP A 318 -4.61 8.25 12.58
N LYS A 319 -5.28 9.37 12.85
CA LYS A 319 -6.71 9.39 13.25
C LYS A 319 -7.54 10.21 12.29
N GLN A 320 -8.71 9.68 11.95
CA GLN A 320 -9.68 10.33 11.06
C GLN A 320 -10.96 10.66 11.83
N PHE A 321 -11.47 11.87 11.60
CA PHE A 321 -12.64 12.41 12.26
C PHE A 321 -13.63 12.93 11.21
N CYS A 322 -14.90 12.95 11.60
CA CYS A 322 -15.95 13.66 10.86
C CYS A 322 -16.60 14.69 11.77
N ILE A 323 -16.93 15.85 11.22
CA ILE A 323 -17.77 16.84 11.89
C ILE A 323 -19.03 17.03 11.06
N THR A 324 -20.18 17.00 11.73
CA THR A 324 -21.50 17.17 11.12
C THR A 324 -22.25 18.31 11.78
N GLY A 325 -23.08 18.98 11.00
CA GLY A 325 -23.90 20.09 11.43
C GLY A 325 -25.20 20.09 10.63
N ALA A 326 -26.29 20.38 11.31
CA ALA A 326 -27.63 20.24 10.75
C ALA A 326 -28.52 21.44 11.04
N ARG A 327 -29.76 21.36 10.55
CA ARG A 327 -30.82 22.36 10.79
C ARG A 327 -31.36 22.35 12.22
N ASP A 328 -30.98 21.39 13.04
CA ASP A 328 -31.29 21.34 14.48
C ASP A 328 -30.33 22.20 15.33
N HIS A 329 -29.44 22.95 14.67
CA HIS A 329 -28.47 23.86 15.28
C HIS A 329 -27.41 23.13 16.14
N LYS A 330 -27.28 21.82 15.98
CA LYS A 330 -26.28 21.01 16.68
C LYS A 330 -25.06 20.73 15.80
N ILE A 331 -23.92 20.61 16.45
CA ILE A 331 -22.69 20.07 15.87
C ILE A 331 -22.34 18.77 16.57
N ALA A 332 -21.95 17.75 15.80
CA ALA A 332 -21.45 16.49 16.34
C ALA A 332 -20.06 16.16 15.78
N LEU A 333 -19.17 15.71 16.68
CA LEU A 333 -17.84 15.20 16.36
C LEU A 333 -17.84 13.68 16.39
N TRP A 334 -17.36 13.07 15.32
CA TRP A 334 -17.32 11.62 15.15
C TRP A 334 -15.88 11.10 15.09
N ASP A 335 -15.63 10.01 15.79
CA ASP A 335 -14.41 9.21 15.63
C ASP A 335 -14.67 8.08 14.63
N LEU A 336 -14.03 8.16 13.46
CA LEU A 336 -14.26 7.18 12.39
C LEU A 336 -13.78 5.77 12.77
N ALA A 337 -12.81 5.63 13.67
CA ALA A 337 -12.39 4.32 14.16
C ALA A 337 -13.50 3.66 15.01
N LYS A 338 -14.22 4.46 15.82
CA LYS A 338 -15.36 3.98 16.60
C LYS A 338 -16.58 3.69 15.72
N VAL A 339 -16.82 4.50 14.68
CA VAL A 339 -17.87 4.23 13.67
C VAL A 339 -17.59 2.87 13.01
N GLN A 340 -16.35 2.57 12.65
CA GLN A 340 -16.02 1.28 12.06
C GLN A 340 -16.20 0.12 13.07
N GLN A 341 -15.90 0.34 14.35
CA GLN A 341 -16.12 -0.67 15.40
C GLN A 341 -17.61 -0.96 15.64
N SER A 342 -18.50 0.04 15.53
CA SER A 342 -19.94 -0.18 15.71
C SER A 342 -20.50 -1.14 14.66
N ARG A 343 -19.92 -1.19 13.44
CA ARG A 343 -20.26 -2.20 12.43
C ARG A 343 -19.92 -3.63 12.87
N VAL A 344 -18.81 -3.82 13.59
CA VAL A 344 -18.30 -5.15 13.97
C VAL A 344 -19.04 -5.72 15.18
N LEU A 345 -19.42 -4.85 16.13
CA LEU A 345 -20.03 -5.27 17.40
C LEU A 345 -21.56 -5.42 17.31
N GLY A 346 -22.21 -4.85 16.28
CA GLY A 346 -23.66 -4.84 16.14
C GLY A 346 -24.38 -4.06 17.25
N ASP A 347 -25.71 -4.18 17.33
CA ASP A 347 -26.59 -3.46 18.27
C ASP A 347 -26.33 -3.76 19.77
N GLY A 348 -25.44 -4.71 20.09
CA GLY A 348 -25.14 -5.12 21.47
C GLY A 348 -23.88 -4.49 22.09
N GLY A 349 -23.13 -3.68 21.34
CA GLY A 349 -21.90 -3.03 21.81
C GLY A 349 -22.11 -1.57 22.20
N ASP A 350 -21.79 -1.19 23.45
CA ASP A 350 -21.85 0.18 23.98
C ASP A 350 -20.70 1.06 23.46
N VAL A 351 -20.57 1.17 22.14
CA VAL A 351 -19.59 2.06 21.50
C VAL A 351 -20.35 3.25 20.94
N ASN A 352 -20.31 4.38 21.67
CA ASN A 352 -20.78 5.65 21.13
C ASN A 352 -19.70 6.23 20.18
N PRO A 353 -19.97 6.32 18.87
CA PRO A 353 -19.04 6.86 17.89
C PRO A 353 -18.96 8.39 17.93
N VAL A 354 -19.96 9.05 18.51
CA VAL A 354 -19.99 10.50 18.71
C VAL A 354 -19.16 10.85 19.94
N LEU A 355 -18.08 11.58 19.73
CA LEU A 355 -17.18 12.03 20.80
C LEU A 355 -17.77 13.18 21.59
N THR A 356 -18.43 14.12 20.91
CA THR A 356 -18.96 15.34 21.50
C THR A 356 -20.10 15.86 20.66
N GLU A 357 -21.14 16.32 21.35
CA GLU A 357 -22.23 17.09 20.75
C GLU A 357 -22.30 18.46 21.40
N LYS A 358 -22.43 19.51 20.58
CA LYS A 358 -22.74 20.86 21.05
C LYS A 358 -24.09 21.26 20.51
N ARG A 359 -25.04 21.47 21.42
CA ARG A 359 -26.36 22.05 21.12
C ARG A 359 -26.24 23.56 21.03
N GLU A 360 -27.14 24.18 20.26
CA GLU A 360 -27.18 25.65 20.08
C GLU A 360 -25.85 26.22 19.55
N ALA A 361 -25.19 25.45 18.70
CA ALA A 361 -23.92 25.83 18.09
C ALA A 361 -24.09 26.99 17.09
N HIS A 362 -25.31 27.22 16.58
CA HIS A 362 -25.68 28.36 15.75
C HIS A 362 -27.11 28.79 16.11
N GLU A 363 -27.47 30.04 15.81
CA GLU A 363 -28.87 30.51 15.98
C GLU A 363 -29.75 30.16 14.76
N GLY A 364 -29.14 29.61 13.71
CA GLY A 364 -29.80 29.19 12.49
C GLY A 364 -29.13 27.96 11.88
N TRP A 365 -29.53 27.59 10.67
CA TRP A 365 -29.04 26.38 10.03
C TRP A 365 -27.55 26.44 9.75
N ILE A 366 -26.85 25.37 10.12
CA ILE A 366 -25.43 25.19 9.83
C ILE A 366 -25.29 24.68 8.40
N TRP A 367 -24.51 25.39 7.59
CA TRP A 367 -24.54 25.21 6.14
C TRP A 367 -23.25 24.62 5.56
N GLN A 368 -22.08 25.05 6.04
CA GLN A 368 -20.81 24.48 5.58
C GLN A 368 -19.73 24.58 6.66
N PHE A 369 -18.80 23.61 6.63
CA PHE A 369 -17.56 23.66 7.38
C PHE A 369 -16.34 23.90 6.47
N CYS A 370 -15.32 24.57 7.02
CA CYS A 370 -14.02 24.76 6.39
C CYS A 370 -12.91 24.43 7.39
N VAL A 371 -11.87 23.71 6.95
CA VAL A 371 -10.71 23.37 7.79
C VAL A 371 -9.56 24.23 7.32
N GLU A 372 -8.97 25.02 8.21
CA GLU A 372 -7.92 26.01 7.88
C GLU A 372 -6.57 25.32 7.63
N SER A 373 -6.02 24.67 8.65
CA SER A 373 -4.76 23.95 8.58
C SER A 373 -4.55 23.23 9.90
N THR A 374 -4.07 22.00 9.86
CA THR A 374 -3.77 21.19 11.04
C THR A 374 -2.40 21.57 11.58
N ARG A 375 -2.31 22.18 12.77
CA ARG A 375 -1.03 22.36 13.48
C ARG A 375 -1.00 21.42 14.68
N GLY A 376 -0.35 20.26 14.52
CA GLY A 376 -0.31 19.22 15.56
C GLY A 376 -1.67 18.53 15.74
N ASP A 377 -2.02 18.18 16.98
CA ASP A 377 -3.27 17.50 17.33
C ASP A 377 -4.50 18.42 17.41
N ILE A 378 -4.29 19.73 17.23
CA ILE A 378 -5.35 20.73 17.29
C ILE A 378 -5.72 21.14 15.87
N VAL A 379 -7.02 21.09 15.57
CA VAL A 379 -7.56 21.46 14.27
C VAL A 379 -8.55 22.61 14.46
N ASN A 380 -8.32 23.74 13.78
CA ASN A 380 -9.31 24.80 13.71
C ASN A 380 -10.28 24.50 12.56
N ILE A 381 -11.57 24.52 12.88
CA ILE A 381 -12.66 24.33 11.94
C ILE A 381 -13.58 25.55 12.02
N PHE A 382 -13.91 26.10 10.87
CA PHE A 382 -14.85 27.20 10.74
C PHE A 382 -16.20 26.66 10.28
N SER A 383 -17.28 27.15 10.86
CA SER A 383 -18.65 26.89 10.41
C SER A 383 -19.31 28.17 9.94
N CYS A 384 -20.16 28.08 8.93
CA CYS A 384 -21.04 29.17 8.53
C CYS A 384 -22.50 28.73 8.54
N GLY A 385 -23.37 29.69 8.81
CA GLY A 385 -24.80 29.43 8.89
C GLY A 385 -25.69 30.56 8.39
N TRP A 386 -26.99 30.28 8.45
CA TRP A 386 -28.06 31.22 8.08
C TRP A 386 -28.28 32.32 9.13
N ASP A 387 -27.68 32.19 10.31
CA ASP A 387 -27.61 33.22 11.35
C ASP A 387 -26.62 34.35 11.05
N LYS A 388 -26.04 34.35 9.83
CA LYS A 388 -25.04 35.34 9.37
C LYS A 388 -23.72 35.26 10.14
N SER A 389 -23.52 34.26 10.99
CA SER A 389 -22.29 34.09 11.74
C SER A 389 -21.33 33.14 11.03
N VAL A 390 -20.05 33.43 11.20
CA VAL A 390 -18.94 32.51 10.97
C VAL A 390 -18.34 32.23 12.34
N ARG A 391 -18.34 30.97 12.76
CA ARG A 391 -17.80 30.56 14.06
C ARG A 391 -16.55 29.74 13.88
N ASN A 392 -15.58 29.92 14.78
CA ASN A 392 -14.35 29.16 14.83
C ASN A 392 -14.35 28.19 16.00
N TRP A 393 -14.08 26.94 15.68
CA TRP A 393 -14.08 25.81 16.58
C TRP A 393 -12.67 25.24 16.67
N ARG A 394 -12.14 25.18 17.89
CA ARG A 394 -10.98 24.36 18.19
C ARG A 394 -11.44 22.93 18.38
N VAL A 395 -10.96 22.03 17.53
CA VAL A 395 -11.20 20.61 17.68
C VAL A 395 -9.95 19.97 18.27
N THR A 396 -10.17 19.27 19.38
CA THR A 396 -9.19 18.36 19.99
C THR A 396 -9.67 16.92 19.76
N PRO A 397 -8.83 15.89 20.00
CA PRO A 397 -9.26 14.50 19.83
C PRO A 397 -10.43 14.07 20.73
N THR A 398 -10.84 14.90 21.70
CA THR A 398 -11.88 14.57 22.69
C THR A 398 -13.04 15.55 22.75
N ASP A 399 -12.85 16.82 22.39
CA ASP A 399 -13.87 17.88 22.53
C ASP A 399 -13.72 18.95 21.44
N ILE A 400 -14.82 19.67 21.20
CA ILE A 400 -14.91 20.85 20.34
C ILE A 400 -15.20 22.08 21.21
N THR A 401 -14.39 23.13 21.10
CA THR A 401 -14.60 24.39 21.83
C THR A 401 -14.70 25.59 20.89
N GLU A 402 -15.67 26.47 21.09
CA GLU A 402 -15.77 27.74 20.35
C GLU A 402 -14.64 28.69 20.79
N ILE A 403 -13.93 29.28 19.82
CA ILE A 403 -12.85 30.25 20.07
C ILE A 403 -13.26 31.66 19.64
N GLY A 404 -14.12 31.77 18.63
CA GLY A 404 -14.41 33.04 17.97
C GLY A 404 -15.71 33.02 17.18
N VAL A 405 -16.32 34.18 17.08
CA VAL A 405 -17.53 34.43 16.29
C VAL A 405 -17.36 35.74 15.54
N SER A 406 -17.64 35.71 14.25
CA SER A 406 -17.68 36.88 13.38
C SER A 406 -19.04 36.95 12.71
N VAL A 407 -19.81 38.01 12.98
CA VAL A 407 -21.17 38.17 12.46
C VAL A 407 -21.16 39.09 11.24
N GLY A 408 -21.87 38.69 10.19
CA GLY A 408 -22.04 39.45 8.97
C GLY A 408 -23.40 40.07 8.77
N GLU A 409 -23.47 40.87 7.71
CA GLU A 409 -24.71 41.54 7.32
C GLU A 409 -25.70 40.55 6.70
N HIS A 410 -25.17 39.50 6.05
CA HIS A 410 -25.93 38.54 5.24
C HIS A 410 -25.52 37.10 5.58
N ALA A 411 -26.43 36.16 5.31
CA ALA A 411 -26.17 34.73 5.48
C ALA A 411 -25.00 34.27 4.61
N HIS A 412 -24.19 33.37 5.18
CA HIS A 412 -23.00 32.81 4.55
C HIS A 412 -23.32 31.42 3.98
N LEU A 413 -23.00 31.21 2.70
CA LEU A 413 -23.40 30.01 1.94
C LEU A 413 -22.24 29.10 1.57
N CYS A 414 -21.02 29.61 1.57
CA CYS A 414 -19.86 28.79 1.27
C CYS A 414 -18.59 29.37 1.89
N MET A 415 -17.61 28.51 2.14
CA MET A 415 -16.35 28.90 2.75
C MET A 415 -15.14 28.17 2.18
N SER A 416 -14.03 28.89 2.06
CA SER A 416 -12.72 28.33 1.72
C SER A 416 -11.63 29.10 2.46
N ALA A 417 -10.66 28.37 3.00
CA ALA A 417 -9.52 28.93 3.72
C ALA A 417 -8.25 28.73 2.90
N ASP A 418 -7.39 29.75 2.86
CA ASP A 418 -6.03 29.63 2.37
C ASP A 418 -5.06 30.45 3.21
N ARG A 419 -3.96 29.81 3.62
CA ARG A 419 -2.90 30.36 4.48
C ARG A 419 -3.45 30.86 5.81
N ASN A 420 -3.78 32.14 5.88
CA ASN A 420 -4.23 32.86 7.07
C ASN A 420 -5.49 33.70 6.76
N GLN A 421 -6.19 33.39 5.67
CA GLN A 421 -7.39 34.11 5.26
C GLN A 421 -8.54 33.12 5.06
N LEU A 422 -9.70 33.49 5.56
CA LEU A 422 -10.95 32.78 5.30
C LEU A 422 -11.82 33.63 4.37
N PHE A 423 -12.34 32.99 3.32
CA PHE A 423 -13.24 33.60 2.36
C PHE A 423 -14.62 33.00 2.52
N CYS A 424 -15.61 33.84 2.78
CA CYS A 424 -16.99 33.45 3.03
C CYS A 424 -17.89 34.07 1.96
N GLY A 425 -18.51 33.23 1.12
CA GLY A 425 -19.52 33.67 0.16
C GLY A 425 -20.83 34.01 0.84
N THR A 426 -21.52 35.04 0.35
CA THR A 426 -22.76 35.55 0.95
C THR A 426 -23.94 35.44 -0.02
N MET A 427 -25.16 35.47 0.54
CA MET A 427 -26.42 35.46 -0.20
C MET A 427 -26.61 36.67 -1.15
N LYS A 428 -25.93 37.79 -0.91
CA LYS A 428 -26.03 39.01 -1.74
C LYS A 428 -24.90 39.17 -2.77
N GLY A 429 -24.18 38.08 -3.08
CA GLY A 429 -23.09 38.13 -4.07
C GLY A 429 -21.78 38.72 -3.58
N GLY A 430 -21.72 39.03 -2.27
CA GLY A 430 -20.50 39.45 -1.59
C GLY A 430 -19.64 38.27 -1.17
N VAL A 431 -18.33 38.51 -1.10
CA VAL A 431 -17.35 37.66 -0.44
C VAL A 431 -16.76 38.45 0.73
N ARG A 432 -16.93 37.90 1.92
CA ARG A 432 -16.34 38.39 3.16
C ARG A 432 -14.97 37.74 3.38
N ILE A 433 -13.99 38.53 3.80
CA ILE A 433 -12.62 38.08 4.03
C ILE A 433 -12.25 38.31 5.50
N LEU A 434 -11.85 37.26 6.20
CA LEU A 434 -11.40 37.32 7.59
C LEU A 434 -9.90 37.00 7.69
N ASP A 435 -9.14 37.70 8.55
CA ASP A 435 -7.75 37.35 8.88
C ASP A 435 -7.73 36.40 10.09
N LEU A 436 -7.17 35.23 9.88
CA LEU A 436 -7.13 34.16 10.86
C LEU A 436 -6.06 34.36 11.94
N ARG A 437 -5.06 35.24 11.69
CA ARG A 437 -4.04 35.58 12.69
C ARG A 437 -4.55 36.55 13.77
N GLY A 438 -5.55 37.35 13.44
CA GLY A 438 -6.02 38.48 14.26
C GLY A 438 -7.26 38.19 15.10
N GLY A 439 -7.70 36.93 15.19
CA GLY A 439 -8.96 36.55 15.82
C GLY A 439 -10.18 36.86 14.92
N GLU A 440 -10.13 36.40 13.66
CA GLU A 440 -11.24 36.46 12.69
C GLU A 440 -11.81 37.85 12.42
N ARG A 441 -10.95 38.87 12.56
CA ARG A 441 -11.36 40.24 12.25
C ARG A 441 -11.71 40.35 10.77
N PRO A 442 -12.85 40.96 10.41
CA PRO A 442 -13.18 41.21 9.03
C PRO A 442 -12.15 42.17 8.44
N VAL A 443 -11.43 41.68 7.44
CA VAL A 443 -10.45 42.49 6.69
C VAL A 443 -11.20 43.33 5.68
N ARG A 444 -12.15 42.71 4.96
CA ARG A 444 -12.86 43.35 3.86
C ARG A 444 -14.12 42.56 3.47
N ASP A 445 -15.15 43.29 3.06
CA ASP A 445 -16.31 42.77 2.34
C ASP A 445 -16.29 43.31 0.90
N VAL A 446 -16.38 42.43 -0.09
CA VAL A 446 -16.33 42.80 -1.52
C VAL A 446 -17.51 42.18 -2.26
N VAL A 447 -18.26 42.99 -3.01
CA VAL A 447 -19.32 42.50 -3.90
C VAL A 447 -18.72 42.09 -5.24
N LEU A 448 -18.75 40.79 -5.55
CA LEU A 448 -18.15 40.23 -6.76
C LEU A 448 -19.20 39.80 -7.80
N HIS A 449 -20.38 39.41 -7.34
CA HIS A 449 -21.46 38.86 -8.16
C HIS A 449 -22.77 39.61 -7.96
N ARG A 450 -23.71 39.41 -8.89
CA ARG A 450 -25.07 40.00 -8.80
C ARG A 450 -26.07 39.10 -8.06
N GLY A 451 -25.78 37.80 -8.00
CA GLY A 451 -26.55 36.79 -7.29
C GLY A 451 -25.74 36.15 -6.17
N ALA A 452 -26.36 35.25 -5.42
CA ALA A 452 -25.73 34.56 -4.29
C ALA A 452 -24.45 33.81 -4.70
N VAL A 453 -23.39 33.89 -3.88
CA VAL A 453 -22.19 33.08 -4.08
C VAL A 453 -22.45 31.70 -3.50
N LEU A 454 -22.57 30.69 -4.36
CA LEU A 454 -22.98 29.33 -3.99
C LEU A 454 -21.80 28.42 -3.64
N ASP A 455 -20.64 28.66 -4.27
CA ASP A 455 -19.42 27.93 -3.95
C ASP A 455 -18.18 28.81 -4.15
N ILE A 456 -17.14 28.55 -3.37
CA ILE A 456 -15.90 29.32 -3.35
C ILE A 456 -14.72 28.39 -3.17
N ILE A 457 -13.68 28.59 -3.98
CA ILE A 457 -12.43 27.84 -3.88
C ILE A 457 -11.28 28.84 -3.84
N ALA A 458 -10.56 28.85 -2.71
CA ALA A 458 -9.27 29.50 -2.55
C ALA A 458 -8.19 28.41 -2.62
N PRO A 459 -7.53 28.20 -3.78
CA PRO A 459 -6.54 27.15 -3.90
C PRO A 459 -5.31 27.47 -3.05
N PRO A 460 -4.67 26.46 -2.43
CA PRO A 460 -3.51 26.67 -1.60
C PRO A 460 -2.41 27.45 -2.32
N SER A 461 -1.92 28.52 -1.70
CA SER A 461 -0.83 29.35 -2.25
C SER A 461 -1.09 29.98 -3.62
N SER A 462 -2.35 30.13 -4.03
CA SER A 462 -2.72 30.79 -5.28
C SER A 462 -3.08 32.25 -5.06
N ASP A 463 -2.66 33.15 -5.96
CA ASP A 463 -3.09 34.55 -5.94
C ASP A 463 -4.52 34.78 -6.48
N TYR A 464 -5.21 33.70 -6.82
CA TYR A 464 -6.52 33.73 -7.45
C TYR A 464 -7.59 33.07 -6.56
N LEU A 465 -8.79 33.62 -6.63
CA LEU A 465 -9.99 33.12 -5.97
C LEU A 465 -11.04 32.76 -7.03
N TYR A 466 -11.68 31.61 -6.86
CA TYR A 466 -12.69 31.11 -7.79
C TYR A 466 -14.04 31.11 -7.11
N THR A 467 -15.04 31.71 -7.74
CA THR A 467 -16.39 31.86 -7.22
C THR A 467 -17.41 31.37 -8.23
N ALA A 468 -18.40 30.61 -7.78
CA ALA A 468 -19.59 30.23 -8.53
C ALA A 468 -20.80 30.94 -7.94
N SER A 469 -21.66 31.46 -8.81
CA SER A 469 -22.80 32.27 -8.41
C SER A 469 -24.10 31.83 -9.08
N GLU A 470 -25.20 32.14 -8.40
CA GLU A 470 -26.56 32.04 -8.93
C GLU A 470 -26.78 32.93 -10.16
N ASP A 471 -25.92 33.94 -10.38
CA ASP A 471 -25.96 34.77 -11.60
C ASP A 471 -25.54 34.03 -12.89
N GLY A 472 -25.27 32.72 -12.81
CA GLY A 472 -24.91 31.88 -13.95
C GLY A 472 -23.45 32.00 -14.36
N THR A 473 -22.59 32.58 -13.51
CA THR A 473 -21.18 32.79 -13.81
C THR A 473 -20.24 32.11 -12.82
N ILE A 474 -19.14 31.59 -13.36
CA ILE A 474 -17.93 31.25 -12.61
C ILE A 474 -16.91 32.31 -12.93
N ALA A 475 -16.29 32.88 -11.90
CA ALA A 475 -15.33 33.95 -12.05
C ALA A 475 -14.03 33.64 -11.30
N MET A 476 -12.93 34.00 -11.94
CA MET A 476 -11.59 34.00 -11.35
C MET A 476 -11.24 35.44 -11.00
N HIS A 477 -10.99 35.67 -9.72
CA HIS A 477 -10.68 36.98 -9.16
C HIS A 477 -9.22 37.00 -8.68
N ASP A 478 -8.52 38.09 -8.96
CA ASP A 478 -7.20 38.33 -8.36
C ASP A 478 -7.39 38.78 -6.90
N ARG A 479 -6.75 38.09 -5.95
CA ARG A 479 -6.87 38.35 -4.51
C ARG A 479 -6.24 39.67 -4.07
N ARG A 480 -5.33 40.24 -4.87
CA ARG A 480 -4.69 41.53 -4.57
C ARG A 480 -5.59 42.69 -4.98
N THR A 481 -6.13 42.62 -6.18
CA THR A 481 -6.91 43.73 -6.79
C THR A 481 -8.42 43.55 -6.67
N TRP A 482 -8.89 42.34 -6.36
CA TRP A 482 -10.31 41.93 -6.36
C TRP A 482 -11.03 42.13 -7.69
N LYS A 483 -10.27 42.34 -8.77
CA LYS A 483 -10.81 42.43 -10.11
C LYS A 483 -11.03 41.05 -10.68
N ARG A 484 -12.11 40.93 -11.45
CA ARG A 484 -12.40 39.73 -12.23
C ARG A 484 -11.42 39.62 -13.39
N VAL A 485 -10.58 38.59 -13.37
CA VAL A 485 -9.56 38.31 -14.39
C VAL A 485 -10.18 37.52 -15.54
N HIS A 486 -10.84 36.42 -15.20
CA HIS A 486 -11.54 35.57 -16.16
C HIS A 486 -12.95 35.25 -15.67
N SER A 487 -13.86 34.99 -16.61
CA SER A 487 -15.21 34.57 -16.28
C SER A 487 -15.75 33.63 -17.35
N SER A 488 -16.42 32.57 -16.91
CA SER A 488 -17.13 31.63 -17.76
C SER A 488 -18.60 31.68 -17.38
N ARG A 489 -19.47 31.86 -18.38
CA ARG A 489 -20.93 31.87 -18.18
C ARG A 489 -21.53 30.53 -18.56
N MET A 490 -22.73 30.26 -18.08
CA MET A 490 -23.54 29.15 -18.57
C MET A 490 -23.73 29.20 -20.09
N PRO A 491 -23.64 28.06 -20.81
CA PRO A 491 -24.02 27.99 -22.21
C PRO A 491 -25.52 28.30 -22.31
N ASN A 492 -25.89 29.13 -23.28
CA ASN A 492 -27.26 29.61 -23.52
C ASN A 492 -27.87 30.48 -22.41
N GLY A 493 -27.14 30.76 -21.31
CA GLY A 493 -27.59 31.65 -20.24
C GLY A 493 -28.73 31.12 -19.36
N ASP A 494 -29.11 29.85 -19.49
CA ASP A 494 -30.13 29.20 -18.65
C ASP A 494 -29.47 28.39 -17.52
N GLY A 495 -29.87 28.68 -16.28
CA GLY A 495 -29.37 28.01 -15.08
C GLY A 495 -28.15 28.66 -14.42
N TYR A 496 -27.64 27.99 -13.38
CA TYR A 496 -26.53 28.47 -12.56
C TYR A 496 -25.69 27.33 -11.99
N PHE A 497 -24.48 27.65 -11.54
CA PHE A 497 -23.52 26.66 -11.05
C PHE A 497 -23.74 26.44 -9.55
N THR A 498 -23.94 25.19 -9.13
CA THR A 498 -24.27 24.87 -7.72
C THR A 498 -23.06 24.47 -6.91
N SER A 499 -22.05 23.86 -7.53
CA SER A 499 -20.87 23.34 -6.84
C SER A 499 -19.68 23.33 -7.77
N MET A 500 -18.51 23.56 -7.20
CA MET A 500 -17.22 23.50 -7.84
C MET A 500 -16.31 22.55 -7.08
N SER A 501 -15.41 21.89 -7.81
CA SER A 501 -14.29 21.19 -7.20
C SER A 501 -13.05 21.39 -8.05
N MET A 502 -11.95 21.75 -7.39
CA MET A 502 -10.67 22.01 -8.06
C MET A 502 -9.62 21.01 -7.60
N ARG A 503 -8.82 20.53 -8.56
CA ARG A 503 -7.60 19.79 -8.27
C ARG A 503 -6.56 20.13 -9.34
N ASN A 504 -5.33 20.37 -8.91
CA ASN A 504 -4.22 20.75 -9.79
C ASN A 504 -4.58 21.98 -10.65
N ASN A 505 -4.64 21.80 -11.97
CA ASN A 505 -4.98 22.84 -12.93
C ASN A 505 -6.38 22.65 -13.55
N VAL A 506 -7.20 21.77 -12.98
CA VAL A 506 -8.56 21.48 -13.45
C VAL A 506 -9.58 21.96 -12.43
N LEU A 507 -10.55 22.73 -12.92
CA LEU A 507 -11.75 23.12 -12.21
C LEU A 507 -12.95 22.39 -12.81
N MET A 508 -13.61 21.56 -12.03
CA MET A 508 -14.91 21.01 -12.39
C MET A 508 -16.01 21.84 -11.78
N ALA A 509 -17.07 22.04 -12.55
CA ALA A 509 -18.25 22.76 -12.12
C ALA A 509 -19.51 21.99 -12.48
N HIS A 510 -20.49 22.05 -11.59
CA HIS A 510 -21.80 21.44 -11.77
C HIS A 510 -22.89 22.50 -11.91
N SER A 511 -23.85 22.25 -12.81
CA SER A 511 -24.99 23.11 -13.07
C SER A 511 -26.26 22.64 -12.38
N ASN A 512 -27.17 23.54 -12.02
CA ASN A 512 -28.49 23.17 -11.50
C ASN A 512 -29.35 22.35 -12.50
N LYS A 513 -28.96 22.28 -13.78
CA LYS A 513 -29.59 21.47 -14.83
C LYS A 513 -29.00 20.06 -14.94
N GLY A 514 -28.06 19.70 -14.06
CA GLY A 514 -27.53 18.34 -13.96
C GLY A 514 -26.32 18.03 -14.85
N TRP A 515 -25.87 18.94 -15.72
CA TRP A 515 -24.66 18.74 -16.51
C TRP A 515 -23.41 19.29 -15.81
N PHE A 516 -22.26 18.73 -16.17
CA PHE A 516 -20.95 19.07 -15.64
C PHE A 516 -20.05 19.61 -16.73
N THR A 517 -19.14 20.51 -16.37
CA THR A 517 -18.08 20.95 -17.27
C THR A 517 -16.75 20.98 -16.55
N CYS A 518 -15.70 20.72 -17.32
CA CYS A 518 -14.32 20.80 -16.87
C CYS A 518 -13.70 22.03 -17.52
N MET A 519 -13.06 22.88 -16.71
CA MET A 519 -12.40 24.11 -17.11
C MET A 519 -10.94 24.08 -16.71
N ASP A 520 -10.10 24.72 -17.51
CA ASP A 520 -8.72 25.01 -17.15
C ASP A 520 -8.70 26.11 -16.08
N ARG A 521 -8.00 25.86 -14.98
CA ARG A 521 -7.86 26.80 -13.86
C ARG A 521 -7.20 28.11 -14.28
N SER A 522 -6.29 28.10 -15.26
CA SER A 522 -5.52 29.29 -15.65
C SER A 522 -6.37 30.34 -16.38
N ASN A 523 -7.35 29.90 -17.17
CA ASN A 523 -8.09 30.78 -18.09
C ASN A 523 -9.61 30.59 -18.07
N LEU A 524 -10.13 29.64 -17.28
CA LEU A 524 -11.54 29.22 -17.24
C LEU A 524 -12.13 28.81 -18.60
N ARG A 525 -11.29 28.41 -19.55
CA ARG A 525 -11.72 27.83 -20.82
C ARG A 525 -12.17 26.39 -20.58
N ARG A 526 -13.28 26.01 -21.20
CA ARG A 526 -13.83 24.66 -21.09
C ARG A 526 -12.93 23.67 -21.82
N ILE A 527 -12.45 22.67 -21.08
CA ILE A 527 -11.69 21.52 -21.59
C ILE A 527 -12.66 20.43 -22.07
N ILE A 528 -13.70 20.17 -21.29
CA ILE A 528 -14.74 19.18 -21.60
C ILE A 528 -16.07 19.91 -21.77
N MET A 529 -16.74 19.63 -22.88
CA MET A 529 -18.08 20.15 -23.15
C MET A 529 -19.07 19.62 -22.10
N PRO A 530 -20.12 20.40 -21.79
CA PRO A 530 -21.21 19.96 -20.91
C PRO A 530 -21.65 18.53 -21.21
N PHE A 531 -21.51 17.64 -20.22
CA PHE A 531 -22.03 16.27 -20.30
C PHE A 531 -23.01 16.05 -19.15
N THR A 532 -24.12 15.40 -19.46
CA THR A 532 -25.15 15.03 -18.49
C THR A 532 -25.03 13.53 -18.21
N PRO A 533 -24.61 13.12 -17.02
CA PRO A 533 -24.62 11.72 -16.65
C PRO A 533 -26.05 11.19 -16.52
N GLU A 534 -26.20 9.89 -16.75
CA GLU A 534 -27.41 9.10 -16.49
C GLU A 534 -27.67 8.97 -14.98
N ILE A 535 -28.05 10.08 -14.35
CA ILE A 535 -28.49 10.18 -12.95
C ILE A 535 -29.89 10.77 -12.99
N GLU A 536 -30.80 10.28 -12.14
CA GLU A 536 -32.16 10.82 -12.05
C GLU A 536 -32.13 12.35 -12.00
N ALA A 537 -32.88 12.96 -12.92
CA ALA A 537 -32.84 14.38 -13.20
C ALA A 537 -33.64 15.15 -12.16
N ASP A 538 -33.16 15.21 -10.92
CA ASP A 538 -33.72 16.12 -9.92
C ASP A 538 -32.69 16.71 -8.94
N LYS A 539 -33.11 17.78 -8.27
CA LYS A 539 -32.26 18.74 -7.55
C LYS A 539 -31.67 18.17 -6.26
N SER A 540 -30.45 17.64 -6.36
CA SER A 540 -29.31 18.11 -5.58
C SER A 540 -28.02 17.45 -6.07
N ARG A 541 -27.14 18.20 -6.74
CA ARG A 541 -25.80 17.68 -7.07
C ARG A 541 -24.64 18.54 -6.57
N GLN A 542 -23.80 17.87 -5.80
CA GLN A 542 -22.49 18.29 -5.33
C GLN A 542 -21.45 17.45 -6.08
N ILE A 543 -20.29 18.06 -6.39
CA ILE A 543 -19.16 17.36 -6.98
C ILE A 543 -17.97 17.38 -6.07
N LEU A 544 -17.23 16.27 -6.06
CA LEU A 544 -15.93 16.18 -5.42
C LEU A 544 -14.95 15.53 -6.38
N LEU A 545 -14.00 16.34 -6.86
CA LEU A 545 -12.86 15.85 -7.62
C LEU A 545 -11.74 15.47 -6.65
N ARG A 546 -11.30 14.22 -6.72
CA ARG A 546 -10.11 13.70 -6.04
C ARG A 546 -9.10 13.23 -7.07
N GLU A 547 -7.87 12.95 -6.64
CA GLU A 547 -6.78 12.59 -7.55
C GLU A 547 -7.07 11.33 -8.38
N GLY A 548 -7.84 10.38 -7.83
CA GLY A 548 -8.19 9.12 -8.49
C GLY A 548 -9.59 9.04 -9.11
N ALA A 549 -10.56 9.79 -8.59
CA ALA A 549 -11.96 9.67 -9.00
C ALA A 549 -12.74 10.99 -8.87
N LEU A 550 -13.82 11.09 -9.64
CA LEU A 550 -14.83 12.15 -9.55
C LEU A 550 -16.09 11.57 -8.89
N PHE A 551 -16.48 12.15 -7.77
CA PHE A 551 -17.71 11.78 -7.07
C PHE A 551 -18.80 12.78 -7.39
N VAL A 552 -19.96 12.25 -7.78
CA VAL A 552 -21.15 13.02 -8.13
C VAL A 552 -22.28 12.55 -7.22
N LYS A 553 -22.71 13.41 -6.31
CA LYS A 553 -23.87 13.15 -5.45
C LYS A 553 -25.14 13.46 -6.24
N GLY A 554 -26.02 12.51 -6.48
CA GLY A 554 -27.40 12.71 -6.91
C GLY A 554 -28.32 12.93 -5.70
N GLU A 555 -29.64 12.95 -5.90
CA GLU A 555 -30.60 13.16 -4.80
C GLU A 555 -30.55 12.03 -3.76
N ARG A 556 -30.54 10.78 -4.22
CA ARG A 556 -30.58 9.57 -3.38
C ARG A 556 -29.54 8.52 -3.75
N GLU A 557 -28.57 8.89 -4.58
CA GLU A 557 -27.51 8.00 -5.03
C GLU A 557 -26.21 8.79 -5.21
N VAL A 558 -25.07 8.11 -5.18
CA VAL A 558 -23.77 8.69 -5.47
C VAL A 558 -23.11 7.89 -6.57
N HIS A 559 -22.69 8.58 -7.63
CA HIS A 559 -21.96 7.98 -8.75
C HIS A 559 -20.48 8.35 -8.67
N VAL A 560 -19.64 7.38 -9.01
CA VAL A 560 -18.19 7.51 -9.02
C VAL A 560 -17.71 7.33 -10.45
N TYR A 561 -17.00 8.33 -10.96
CA TYR A 561 -16.48 8.38 -12.32
C TYR A 561 -14.95 8.40 -12.34
N THR A 562 -14.36 7.88 -13.42
CA THR A 562 -12.94 8.07 -13.72
C THR A 562 -12.61 9.55 -13.94
N THR A 563 -11.38 9.93 -13.63
CA THR A 563 -10.88 11.26 -14.01
C THR A 563 -10.29 11.22 -15.42
N GLY A 564 -10.73 12.10 -16.31
CA GLY A 564 -10.22 12.20 -17.67
C GLY A 564 -11.09 13.05 -18.59
N LYS A 565 -10.73 13.10 -19.88
CA LYS A 565 -11.45 13.82 -20.94
C LYS A 565 -12.88 13.29 -21.13
N GLN A 566 -13.10 12.01 -20.90
CA GLN A 566 -14.41 11.36 -20.92
C GLN A 566 -14.53 10.55 -19.62
N PRO A 567 -15.20 11.11 -18.60
CA PRO A 567 -15.46 10.38 -17.36
C PRO A 567 -16.35 9.17 -17.65
N SER A 568 -15.90 8.00 -17.24
CA SER A 568 -16.66 6.74 -17.32
C SER A 568 -17.11 6.32 -15.93
N LEU A 569 -18.27 5.69 -15.82
CA LEU A 569 -18.82 5.23 -14.54
C LEU A 569 -18.03 4.00 -14.06
N ILE A 570 -17.45 4.09 -12.86
CA ILE A 570 -16.72 2.96 -12.23
C ILE A 570 -17.49 2.31 -11.09
N GLY A 571 -18.46 3.03 -10.52
CA GLY A 571 -19.30 2.52 -9.44
C GLY A 571 -20.44 3.49 -9.13
N LYS A 572 -21.52 2.97 -8.56
CA LYS A 572 -22.65 3.74 -8.04
C LYS A 572 -23.08 3.15 -6.69
N THR A 573 -23.69 3.95 -5.83
CA THR A 573 -24.37 3.42 -4.66
C THR A 573 -25.75 2.92 -5.04
N GLY A 574 -26.35 2.08 -4.21
CA GLY A 574 -27.78 1.86 -4.25
C GLY A 574 -28.56 3.14 -3.96
N ARG A 575 -29.88 3.06 -4.18
CA ARG A 575 -30.80 4.16 -3.92
C ARG A 575 -31.09 4.22 -2.43
N PHE A 576 -30.74 5.32 -1.77
CA PHE A 576 -31.05 5.56 -0.36
C PHE A 576 -32.52 5.93 -0.17
N ASP A 577 -33.07 5.62 1.01
CA ASP A 577 -34.47 5.90 1.35
C ASP A 577 -34.75 7.40 1.46
N SER A 578 -33.78 8.15 1.97
CA SER A 578 -33.86 9.59 2.20
C SER A 578 -33.02 10.40 1.21
N VAL A 579 -33.35 11.68 1.06
CA VAL A 579 -32.61 12.63 0.23
C VAL A 579 -31.28 12.96 0.90
N MET A 580 -30.19 12.84 0.16
CA MET A 580 -28.86 13.24 0.61
C MET A 580 -28.70 14.75 0.48
N ALA A 581 -28.24 15.43 1.52
CA ALA A 581 -28.01 16.87 1.51
C ALA A 581 -26.56 17.22 1.15
N ARG A 582 -25.59 16.57 1.81
CA ARG A 582 -24.15 16.86 1.64
C ARG A 582 -23.32 15.58 1.62
N MET A 583 -22.20 15.64 0.91
CA MET A 583 -21.19 14.59 0.84
C MET A 583 -19.80 15.16 1.14
N ASP A 584 -18.97 14.40 1.84
CA ASP A 584 -17.52 14.54 1.79
C ASP A 584 -16.85 13.19 1.59
N TYR A 585 -15.68 13.19 0.95
CA TYR A 585 -14.90 11.98 0.70
C TYR A 585 -13.42 12.26 0.92
N ARG A 586 -12.78 11.44 1.76
CA ARG A 586 -11.37 11.55 2.09
C ARG A 586 -10.79 10.18 2.44
N ASN A 587 -9.65 9.85 1.84
CA ASN A 587 -8.83 8.68 2.18
C ASN A 587 -9.54 7.32 2.15
N GLY A 588 -10.63 7.15 1.40
CA GLY A 588 -11.39 5.88 1.37
C GLY A 588 -12.64 5.89 2.24
N VAL A 589 -12.88 6.97 2.97
CA VAL A 589 -14.10 7.16 3.76
C VAL A 589 -15.00 8.16 3.06
N MET A 590 -16.25 7.77 2.84
CA MET A 590 -17.34 8.63 2.39
C MET A 590 -18.27 8.91 3.57
N ALA A 591 -18.64 10.18 3.75
CA ALA A 591 -19.67 10.59 4.70
C ALA A 591 -20.78 11.31 3.95
N LEU A 592 -22.03 10.90 4.19
CA LEU A 592 -23.23 11.47 3.57
C LEU A 592 -24.19 11.94 4.66
N GLY A 593 -24.77 13.11 4.45
CA GLY A 593 -25.77 13.71 5.32
C GLY A 593 -27.14 13.50 4.76
N SER A 594 -28.05 12.96 5.56
CA SER A 594 -29.41 12.69 5.16
C SER A 594 -30.37 13.83 5.51
N GLY A 595 -31.45 13.94 4.74
CA GLY A 595 -32.62 14.76 5.04
C GLY A 595 -33.33 14.35 6.33
N SER A 596 -33.21 13.07 6.73
CA SER A 596 -33.80 12.48 7.94
C SER A 596 -33.05 12.80 9.24
N GLY A 597 -31.85 13.41 9.15
CA GLY A 597 -30.98 13.66 10.31
C GLY A 597 -29.97 12.55 10.60
N GLU A 598 -29.97 11.49 9.80
CA GLU A 598 -28.98 10.41 9.84
C GLU A 598 -27.69 10.80 9.11
N VAL A 599 -26.58 10.21 9.55
CA VAL A 599 -25.28 10.31 8.88
C VAL A 599 -24.87 8.91 8.42
N LEU A 600 -24.55 8.79 7.13
CA LEU A 600 -24.14 7.53 6.53
C LEU A 600 -22.64 7.55 6.28
N PHE A 601 -21.94 6.50 6.73
CA PHE A 601 -20.52 6.32 6.51
C PHE A 601 -20.24 5.08 5.67
N TYR A 602 -19.38 5.21 4.66
CA TYR A 602 -18.88 4.09 3.87
C TYR A 602 -17.35 4.05 3.90
N PHE A 603 -16.82 2.88 4.25
CA PHE A 603 -15.39 2.61 4.38
C PHE A 603 -14.94 1.71 3.24
N ALA A 604 -14.48 2.31 2.14
CA ALA A 604 -14.15 1.59 0.93
C ALA A 604 -12.99 0.60 1.09
N ASP A 605 -12.07 0.86 2.03
CA ASP A 605 -10.92 -0.01 2.30
C ASP A 605 -11.32 -1.35 2.98
N CYS A 606 -12.48 -1.42 3.64
CA CYS A 606 -12.96 -2.65 4.27
C CYS A 606 -13.44 -3.72 3.27
N HIS A 607 -13.65 -3.30 2.02
CA HIS A 607 -14.21 -4.14 0.96
C HIS A 607 -13.17 -4.50 -0.10
N ILE A 608 -11.90 -4.17 0.13
CA ILE A 608 -10.79 -4.64 -0.71
C ILE A 608 -10.58 -6.13 -0.38
N PRO A 609 -10.74 -7.05 -1.33
CA PRO A 609 -10.45 -8.46 -1.09
C PRO A 609 -9.00 -8.62 -0.61
N ASP A 610 -8.76 -9.35 0.47
CA ASP A 610 -7.43 -9.68 1.01
C ASP A 610 -6.55 -10.52 0.04
N HIS A 611 -7.03 -10.78 -1.17
CA HIS A 611 -6.34 -11.50 -2.22
C HIS A 611 -6.46 -10.73 -3.54
N ALA A 612 -5.49 -9.85 -3.80
CA ALA A 612 -5.13 -9.39 -5.15
C ALA A 612 -3.70 -8.88 -5.21
#